data_AF-X1I8F4-F1
#
_entry.id   AF-X1I8F4-F1
#
_cell.length_a   1.000
_cell.length_b   1.000
_cell.length_c   1.000
_cell.angle_alpha   90.00
_cell.angle_beta   90.00
_cell.angle_gamma   90.00
#
_symmetry.space_group_name_H-M   'P 1'
#
loop_
_entity.id
_entity.type
_entity.pdbx_description
1 polymer ?
#
loop_
_entity_poly.entity_id
_entity_poly.type
_entity_poly.pdbx_seq_one_letter_code
_entity_poly.pdbx_strand_id
1 'polypeptide(L)'
;MFKPALLATFFEICYRVITIRPEIAVKNDKGDMWYFREEVECYVSNAETYFSTYIRRIWDDDFRDTFTVQTWPPLIYETYIDREDFVLDPKYIPVENGLLELYQDEDGVWNYTLVENNPDLYVTERIPIVYDSNAKAPLFLKFLDELLPQQHKEQKWIQQYAGYSTWRKWLFDKVILMLGEGDNGKSTLLEIIRELIGKRNTT
;
A
#
# COMPACT_ATOMS: atom_id res chain seq x y z
N MET A 1 33.17 -13.70 -15.82
CA MET A 1 32.06 -14.56 -15.34
C MET A 1 31.43 -13.86 -14.14
N PHE A 2 30.23 -13.33 -14.29
CA PHE A 2 29.49 -12.68 -13.20
C PHE A 2 29.14 -13.73 -12.15
N LYS A 3 29.33 -13.42 -10.86
CA LYS A 3 29.09 -14.38 -9.76
C LYS A 3 27.65 -14.21 -9.24
N PRO A 4 26.90 -15.28 -8.97
CA PRO A 4 25.56 -15.18 -8.39
C PRO A 4 25.48 -14.33 -7.11
N ALA A 5 26.52 -14.37 -6.28
CA ALA A 5 26.62 -13.50 -5.10
C ALA A 5 26.62 -11.99 -5.44
N LEU A 6 27.29 -11.58 -6.53
CA LEU A 6 27.28 -10.17 -6.95
C LEU A 6 25.90 -9.74 -7.45
N LEU A 7 25.17 -10.67 -8.07
CA LEU A 7 23.83 -10.42 -8.57
C LEU A 7 22.82 -10.31 -7.43
N ALA A 8 22.99 -11.12 -6.37
CA ALA A 8 22.22 -10.99 -5.13
C ALA A 8 22.44 -9.61 -4.50
N THR A 9 23.69 -9.20 -4.28
CA THR A 9 24.02 -7.87 -3.74
C THR A 9 23.49 -6.73 -4.63
N PHE A 10 23.54 -6.90 -5.96
CA PHE A 10 22.95 -5.93 -6.88
C PHE A 10 21.43 -5.79 -6.66
N PHE A 11 20.70 -6.91 -6.58
CA PHE A 11 19.26 -6.84 -6.35
C PHE A 11 18.91 -6.27 -4.98
N GLU A 12 19.60 -6.71 -3.93
CA GLU A 12 19.48 -6.19 -2.58
C GLU A 12 19.59 -4.65 -2.55
N ILE A 13 20.65 -4.10 -3.15
CA ILE A 13 20.92 -2.66 -3.11
C ILE A 13 19.95 -1.89 -4.03
N CYS A 14 19.80 -2.33 -5.27
CA CYS A 14 19.05 -1.56 -6.28
C CYS A 14 17.53 -1.67 -6.14
N TYR A 15 17.04 -2.73 -5.51
CA TYR A 15 15.62 -2.98 -5.36
C TYR A 15 15.18 -3.14 -3.91
N ARG A 16 16.08 -2.90 -2.94
CA ARG A 16 15.78 -2.96 -1.49
C ARG A 16 15.00 -4.22 -1.15
N VAL A 17 15.54 -5.37 -1.53
CA VAL A 17 14.82 -6.64 -1.40
C VAL A 17 14.59 -6.94 0.07
N ILE A 18 13.41 -7.48 0.38
CA ILE A 18 13.03 -7.94 1.71
C ILE A 18 12.46 -9.35 1.58
N THR A 19 12.87 -10.24 2.48
CA THR A 19 12.30 -11.59 2.55
C THR A 19 11.55 -11.75 3.86
N ILE A 20 10.24 -11.96 3.80
CA ILE A 20 9.44 -12.22 4.99
C ILE A 20 9.70 -13.65 5.45
N ARG A 21 10.14 -13.83 6.70
CA ARG A 21 10.34 -15.16 7.29
C ARG A 21 9.01 -15.93 7.34
N PRO A 22 9.01 -17.23 6.98
CA PRO A 22 7.81 -18.05 7.11
C PRO A 22 7.52 -18.30 8.60
N GLU A 23 6.25 -18.13 9.00
CA GLU A 23 5.78 -18.30 10.39
C GLU A 23 5.99 -19.72 10.92
N ILE A 24 5.94 -20.71 10.03
CA ILE A 24 6.21 -22.11 10.32
C ILE A 24 7.40 -22.52 9.46
N ALA A 25 8.39 -23.17 10.07
CA ALA A 25 9.49 -23.81 9.36
C ALA A 25 8.96 -25.01 8.55
N VAL A 26 8.28 -24.73 7.45
CA VAL A 26 7.88 -25.73 6.46
C VAL A 26 9.13 -26.10 5.68
N LYS A 27 9.38 -27.41 5.55
CA LYS A 27 10.51 -27.91 4.78
C LYS A 27 10.46 -27.34 3.36
N ASN A 28 11.48 -26.58 2.98
CA ASN A 28 11.66 -25.89 1.69
C ASN A 28 10.89 -24.57 1.50
N ASP A 29 10.17 -24.06 2.50
CA ASP A 29 9.68 -22.67 2.45
C ASP A 29 10.81 -21.72 2.83
N LYS A 30 11.20 -20.86 1.89
CA LYS A 30 12.29 -19.89 2.08
C LYS A 30 11.77 -18.50 2.44
N GLY A 31 10.46 -18.32 2.59
CA GLY A 31 9.83 -17.03 2.79
C GLY A 31 9.41 -16.37 1.47
N ASP A 32 8.69 -15.27 1.59
CA ASP A 32 8.16 -14.50 0.47
C ASP A 32 9.05 -13.28 0.21
N MET A 33 9.60 -13.17 -1.01
CA MET A 33 10.48 -12.07 -1.38
C MET A 33 9.71 -10.91 -2.03
N TRP A 34 9.92 -9.75 -1.45
CA TRP A 34 9.41 -8.45 -1.86
C TRP A 34 10.54 -7.58 -2.38
N TYR A 35 10.22 -6.64 -3.27
CA TYR A 35 11.19 -5.69 -3.79
C TYR A 35 10.53 -4.32 -3.95
N PHE A 36 11.30 -3.28 -3.67
CA PHE A 36 10.88 -1.90 -3.85
C PHE A 36 10.94 -1.51 -5.33
N ARG A 37 9.85 -0.91 -5.81
CA ARG A 37 9.76 -0.36 -7.15
C ARG A 37 9.72 1.16 -7.08
N GLU A 38 10.78 1.79 -7.56
CA GLU A 38 10.91 3.26 -7.59
C GLU A 38 9.78 3.93 -8.38
N GLU A 39 9.28 3.33 -9.48
CA GLU A 39 8.27 4.00 -10.32
C GLU A 39 6.91 4.17 -9.65
N VAL A 40 6.58 3.30 -8.69
CA VAL A 40 5.31 3.33 -7.94
C VAL A 40 5.54 3.55 -6.45
N GLU A 41 6.80 3.71 -6.05
CA GLU A 41 7.28 3.91 -4.69
C GLU A 41 6.63 2.96 -3.66
N CYS A 42 6.52 1.68 -4.01
CA CYS A 42 5.93 0.62 -3.18
C CYS A 42 6.74 -0.67 -3.24
N TYR A 43 6.64 -1.49 -2.20
CA TYR A 43 7.05 -2.88 -2.24
C TYR A 43 6.02 -3.72 -2.98
N VAL A 44 6.52 -4.57 -3.87
CA VAL A 44 5.72 -5.53 -4.62
C VAL A 44 6.20 -6.93 -4.27
N SER A 45 5.26 -7.86 -4.04
CA SER A 45 5.57 -9.28 -3.90
C SER A 45 6.12 -9.84 -5.23
N ASN A 46 6.46 -11.12 -5.30
CA ASN A 46 6.90 -11.82 -6.53
C ASN A 46 8.34 -11.55 -7.03
N ALA A 47 9.24 -11.09 -6.15
CA ALA A 47 10.62 -10.72 -6.52
C ALA A 47 11.36 -11.81 -7.31
N GLU A 48 11.20 -13.11 -6.95
CA GLU A 48 11.82 -14.23 -7.68
C GLU A 48 11.45 -14.26 -9.16
N THR A 49 10.17 -14.04 -9.48
CA THR A 49 9.66 -14.07 -10.85
C THR A 49 10.17 -12.87 -11.62
N TYR A 50 10.14 -11.69 -10.99
CA TYR A 50 10.61 -10.44 -11.59
C TYR A 50 12.11 -10.53 -11.90
N PHE A 51 12.94 -10.90 -10.92
CA PHE A 51 14.38 -11.02 -11.09
C PHE A 51 14.77 -12.17 -12.03
N SER A 52 14.07 -13.31 -12.03
CA SER A 52 14.31 -14.38 -13.02
C SER A 52 14.14 -13.86 -14.45
N THR A 53 13.11 -13.04 -14.68
CA THR A 53 12.86 -12.42 -15.98
C THR A 53 13.97 -11.42 -16.33
N TYR A 54 14.43 -10.62 -15.36
CA TYR A 54 15.54 -9.69 -15.52
C TYR A 54 16.84 -10.40 -15.91
N ILE A 55 17.19 -11.49 -15.23
CA ILE A 55 18.38 -12.30 -15.52
C ILE A 55 18.29 -12.89 -16.92
N ARG A 56 17.16 -13.50 -17.28
CA ARG A 56 16.97 -14.05 -18.64
C ARG A 56 17.19 -13.00 -19.72
N ARG A 57 16.73 -11.76 -19.51
CA ARG A 57 16.92 -10.66 -20.48
C ARG A 57 18.36 -10.21 -20.63
N ILE A 58 19.15 -10.23 -19.56
CA ILE A 58 20.56 -9.82 -19.61
C ILE A 58 21.43 -10.87 -20.31
N TRP A 59 21.16 -12.16 -20.04
CA TRP A 59 22.01 -13.25 -20.52
C TRP A 59 21.52 -13.90 -21.82
N ASP A 60 20.27 -13.69 -22.22
CA ASP A 60 19.68 -14.18 -23.47
C ASP A 60 20.07 -15.65 -23.75
N ASP A 61 20.82 -15.92 -24.82
CA ASP A 61 21.29 -17.25 -25.22
C ASP A 61 22.28 -17.91 -24.23
N ASP A 62 22.98 -17.15 -23.40
CA ASP A 62 23.93 -17.65 -22.40
C ASP A 62 23.27 -17.98 -21.05
N PHE A 63 21.95 -17.82 -20.94
CA PHE A 63 21.20 -18.09 -19.72
C PHE A 63 21.28 -19.56 -19.31
N ARG A 64 21.49 -19.80 -18.01
CA ARG A 64 21.42 -21.12 -17.37
C ARG A 64 20.61 -21.01 -16.09
N ASP A 65 19.70 -21.95 -15.85
CA ASP A 65 18.89 -21.99 -14.62
C ASP A 65 19.74 -22.03 -13.34
N THR A 66 20.99 -22.50 -13.43
CA THR A 66 21.94 -22.48 -12.30
C THR A 66 22.23 -21.08 -11.78
N PHE A 67 22.13 -20.04 -12.62
CA PHE A 67 22.37 -18.65 -12.19
C PHE A 67 21.28 -18.15 -11.24
N THR A 68 20.01 -18.43 -11.51
CA THR A 68 18.90 -18.03 -10.63
C THR A 68 18.96 -18.80 -9.32
N VAL A 69 19.12 -20.12 -9.38
CA VAL A 69 19.16 -21.01 -8.21
C VAL A 69 20.26 -20.63 -7.21
N GLN A 70 21.42 -20.17 -7.69
CA GLN A 70 22.54 -19.76 -6.83
C GLN A 70 22.42 -18.31 -6.33
N THR A 71 21.55 -17.49 -6.93
CA THR A 71 21.37 -16.08 -6.55
C THR A 71 20.42 -15.93 -5.35
N TRP A 72 19.39 -16.77 -5.24
CA TRP A 72 18.38 -16.62 -4.19
C TRP A 72 18.90 -16.85 -2.76
N PRO A 73 19.69 -17.91 -2.46
CA PRO A 73 20.11 -18.16 -1.08
C PRO A 73 20.82 -16.97 -0.42
N PRO A 74 21.88 -16.36 -0.99
CA PRO A 74 22.51 -15.20 -0.36
C PRO A 74 21.56 -14.01 -0.25
N LEU A 75 20.75 -13.73 -1.27
CA LEU A 75 19.78 -12.63 -1.23
C LEU A 75 18.78 -12.80 -0.08
N ILE A 76 18.24 -14.01 0.07
CA ILE A 76 17.28 -14.35 1.13
C ILE A 76 17.91 -14.22 2.51
N TYR A 77 19.13 -14.75 2.70
CA TYR A 77 19.78 -14.75 4.01
C TYR A 77 20.12 -13.33 4.52
N GLU A 78 20.47 -12.42 3.61
CA GLU A 78 20.82 -11.04 3.96
C GLU A 78 19.58 -10.14 4.12
N THR A 79 18.44 -10.51 3.51
CA THR A 79 17.24 -9.64 3.47
C THR A 79 16.09 -10.11 4.36
N TYR A 80 16.33 -11.07 5.24
CA TYR A 80 15.28 -11.60 6.12
C TYR A 80 14.77 -10.57 7.14
N ILE A 81 13.45 -10.42 7.19
CA ILE A 81 12.73 -9.65 8.20
C ILE A 81 11.60 -10.50 8.80
N ASP A 82 11.25 -10.23 10.05
CA ASP A 82 10.04 -10.78 10.67
C ASP A 82 8.79 -10.11 10.08
N ARG A 83 7.69 -10.86 9.98
CA ARG A 83 6.44 -10.37 9.37
C ARG A 83 5.90 -9.13 10.09
N GLU A 84 6.08 -9.10 11.41
CA GLU A 84 5.63 -8.04 12.31
C GLU A 84 6.36 -6.72 12.07
N ASP A 85 7.60 -6.79 11.57
CA ASP A 85 8.42 -5.62 11.26
C ASP A 85 8.16 -5.11 9.82
N PHE A 86 7.70 -5.97 8.90
CA PHE A 86 7.28 -5.57 7.55
C PHE A 86 5.84 -5.03 7.53
N VAL A 87 5.61 -3.99 8.33
CA VAL A 87 4.29 -3.36 8.51
C VAL A 87 4.43 -1.84 8.47
N LEU A 88 3.66 -1.19 7.60
CA LEU A 88 3.53 0.27 7.60
C LEU A 88 2.83 0.74 8.89
N ASP A 89 3.46 1.67 9.61
CA ASP A 89 2.86 2.31 10.78
C ASP A 89 1.50 2.95 10.40
N PRO A 90 0.39 2.63 11.10
CA PRO A 90 -0.92 3.17 10.80
C PRO A 90 -1.04 4.70 10.88
N LYS A 91 -0.04 5.42 11.41
CA LYS A 91 0.00 6.88 11.32
C LYS A 91 0.22 7.39 9.90
N TYR A 92 0.66 6.56 8.96
CA TYR A 92 0.83 6.96 7.57
C TYR A 92 -0.34 6.47 6.70
N ILE A 93 -0.87 7.37 5.87
CA ILE A 93 -1.82 7.04 4.81
C ILE A 93 -1.12 7.31 3.47
N PRO A 94 -0.72 6.25 2.73
CA PRO A 94 -0.05 6.43 1.45
C PRO A 94 -1.03 6.92 0.37
N VAL A 95 -0.66 8.02 -0.29
CA VAL A 95 -1.38 8.63 -1.41
C VAL A 95 -0.45 8.66 -2.64
N GLU A 96 -0.96 9.09 -3.80
CA GLU A 96 -0.19 9.04 -5.06
C GLU A 96 1.09 9.90 -4.99
N ASN A 97 1.01 11.05 -4.32
CA ASN A 97 2.08 12.05 -4.26
C ASN A 97 2.84 12.09 -2.93
N GLY A 98 2.74 11.03 -2.10
CA GLY A 98 3.49 10.95 -0.84
C GLY A 98 2.76 10.18 0.24
N LEU A 99 3.09 10.48 1.50
CA LEU A 99 2.47 9.89 2.68
C LEU A 99 1.81 10.99 3.51
N LEU A 100 0.54 10.83 3.85
CA LEU A 100 -0.07 11.68 4.87
C LEU A 100 0.31 11.10 6.24
N GLU A 101 1.20 11.78 6.95
CA GLU A 101 1.54 11.47 8.34
C GLU A 101 0.54 12.12 9.28
N LEU A 102 -0.15 11.29 10.06
CA LEU A 102 -1.07 11.68 11.12
C LEU A 102 -0.30 11.88 12.43
N TYR A 103 -0.54 12.99 13.12
CA TYR A 103 0.09 13.27 14.41
C TYR A 103 -0.86 14.08 15.31
N GLN A 104 -0.57 14.08 16.61
CA GLN A 104 -1.22 14.98 17.56
C GLN A 104 -0.24 16.10 17.93
N ASP A 105 -0.74 17.34 17.99
CA ASP A 105 0.05 18.47 18.51
C ASP A 105 0.13 18.43 20.05
N GLU A 106 0.77 19.45 20.64
CA GLU A 106 0.98 19.57 22.09
C GLU A 106 -0.34 19.57 22.89
N ASP A 107 -1.44 20.02 22.27
CA ASP A 107 -2.78 20.06 22.86
C ASP A 107 -3.58 18.76 22.63
N GLY A 108 -2.99 17.77 21.95
CA GLY A 108 -3.63 16.50 21.62
C GLY A 108 -4.57 16.56 20.42
N VAL A 109 -4.54 17.65 19.63
CA VAL A 109 -5.39 17.82 18.45
C VAL A 109 -4.77 17.07 17.27
N TRP A 110 -5.59 16.26 16.60
CA TRP A 110 -5.16 15.53 15.40
C TRP A 110 -4.91 16.49 14.24
N ASN A 111 -3.72 16.38 13.68
CA ASN A 111 -3.25 17.07 12.49
C ASN A 111 -2.63 16.05 11.54
N TYR A 112 -2.31 16.51 10.34
CA TYR A 112 -1.59 15.70 9.37
C TYR A 112 -0.74 16.55 8.45
N THR A 113 0.31 15.96 7.89
CA THR A 113 1.18 16.61 6.92
C THR A 113 1.54 15.66 5.79
N LEU A 114 1.73 16.19 4.58
CA LEU A 114 2.25 15.41 3.47
C LEU A 114 3.77 15.33 3.59
N VAL A 115 4.31 14.11 3.65
CA VAL A 115 5.74 13.83 3.66
C VAL A 115 6.13 12.99 2.44
N GLU A 116 7.40 13.04 2.07
CA GLU A 116 7.96 12.17 1.03
C GLU A 116 7.90 10.71 1.46
N ASN A 117 7.86 9.82 0.47
CA ASN A 117 7.94 8.39 0.76
C ASN A 117 9.32 8.02 1.31
N ASN A 118 9.34 7.00 2.17
CA ASN A 118 10.56 6.38 2.64
C ASN A 118 10.44 4.85 2.48
N PRO A 119 11.31 4.19 1.70
CA PRO A 119 11.30 2.74 1.55
C PRO A 119 11.45 1.95 2.86
N ASP A 120 11.95 2.57 3.93
CA ASP A 120 12.06 1.93 5.25
C ASP A 120 10.71 1.89 5.99
N LEU A 121 9.66 2.52 5.44
CA LEU A 121 8.29 2.49 5.96
C LEU A 121 7.46 1.34 5.38
N TYR A 122 8.01 0.55 4.45
CA TYR A 122 7.38 -0.67 3.92
C TYR A 122 5.98 -0.45 3.32
N VAL A 123 5.81 0.63 2.57
CA VAL A 123 4.57 0.91 1.83
C VAL A 123 4.37 -0.16 0.76
N THR A 124 3.26 -0.90 0.83
CA THR A 124 2.92 -1.94 -0.16
C THR A 124 1.80 -1.53 -1.11
N GLU A 125 0.97 -0.57 -0.70
CA GLU A 125 -0.19 -0.11 -1.46
C GLU A 125 -0.41 1.39 -1.22
N ARG A 126 -0.97 2.07 -2.22
CA ARG A 126 -1.30 3.50 -2.18
C ARG A 126 -2.76 3.74 -2.56
N ILE A 127 -3.30 4.81 -2.00
CA ILE A 127 -4.53 5.40 -2.52
C ILE A 127 -4.17 6.12 -3.83
N PRO A 128 -4.83 5.79 -4.97
CA PRO A 128 -4.44 6.28 -6.30
C PRO A 128 -4.94 7.72 -6.55
N ILE A 129 -4.73 8.60 -5.58
CA ILE A 129 -5.21 9.99 -5.58
C ILE A 129 -4.07 10.90 -5.15
N VAL A 130 -3.89 11.97 -5.92
CA VAL A 130 -2.98 13.07 -5.56
C VAL A 130 -3.66 13.90 -4.48
N TYR A 131 -3.04 13.98 -3.31
CA TYR A 131 -3.50 14.84 -2.22
C TYR A 131 -3.22 16.31 -2.57
N ASP A 132 -4.25 17.15 -2.44
CA ASP A 132 -4.19 18.61 -2.55
C ASP A 132 -4.99 19.24 -1.40
N SER A 133 -4.31 19.98 -0.53
CA SER A 133 -4.90 20.65 0.64
C SER A 133 -5.89 21.76 0.28
N ASN A 134 -5.82 22.27 -0.95
CA ASN A 134 -6.72 23.31 -1.45
C ASN A 134 -7.91 22.75 -2.23
N ALA A 135 -7.95 21.43 -2.48
CA ALA A 135 -9.00 20.80 -3.25
C ALA A 135 -10.39 21.08 -2.66
N LYS A 136 -11.36 21.30 -3.54
CA LYS A 136 -12.77 21.48 -3.21
C LYS A 136 -13.61 20.44 -3.95
N ALA A 137 -14.69 19.99 -3.32
CA ALA A 137 -15.59 18.98 -3.89
C ALA A 137 -17.03 19.49 -3.99
N PRO A 138 -17.30 20.58 -4.75
CA PRO A 138 -18.63 21.22 -4.77
C PRO A 138 -19.74 20.28 -5.28
N LEU A 139 -19.43 19.41 -6.25
CA LEU A 139 -20.38 18.41 -6.75
C LEU A 139 -20.72 17.36 -5.69
N PHE A 140 -19.72 16.90 -4.93
CA PHE A 140 -19.92 15.94 -3.86
C PHE A 140 -20.74 16.54 -2.71
N LEU A 141 -20.44 17.78 -2.32
CA LEU A 141 -21.21 18.49 -1.30
C LEU A 141 -22.67 18.67 -1.72
N LYS A 142 -22.91 19.09 -2.97
CA LYS A 142 -24.27 19.19 -3.52
C LYS A 142 -24.97 17.83 -3.54
N PHE A 143 -24.27 16.77 -3.93
CA PHE A 143 -24.80 15.40 -3.89
C PHE A 143 -25.19 14.98 -2.46
N LEU A 144 -24.39 15.32 -1.44
CA LEU A 144 -24.73 15.06 -0.04
C LEU A 144 -25.95 15.87 0.44
N ASP A 145 -26.12 17.10 -0.04
CA ASP A 145 -27.30 17.93 0.25
C ASP A 145 -28.59 17.35 -0.36
N GLU A 146 -28.49 16.76 -1.55
CA GLU A 146 -29.59 16.06 -2.21
C GLU A 146 -29.89 14.71 -1.53
N LEU A 147 -28.86 13.95 -1.18
CA LEU A 147 -28.96 12.63 -0.55
C LEU A 147 -29.51 12.70 0.88
N LEU A 148 -29.10 13.72 1.64
CA LEU A 148 -29.44 13.89 3.06
C LEU A 148 -29.85 15.35 3.35
N PRO A 149 -31.06 15.78 2.93
CA PRO A 149 -31.51 17.16 3.13
C PRO A 149 -31.63 17.50 4.62
N GLN A 150 -31.10 18.67 5.03
CA GLN A 150 -31.14 19.18 6.41
C GLN A 150 -30.43 18.31 7.46
N GLN A 151 -29.59 17.36 7.03
CA GLN A 151 -28.92 16.38 7.88
C GLN A 151 -27.40 16.63 7.93
N HIS A 152 -27.01 17.83 8.36
CA HIS A 152 -25.60 18.23 8.40
C HIS A 152 -24.72 17.34 9.30
N LYS A 153 -25.31 16.70 10.32
CA LYS A 153 -24.57 15.78 11.21
C LYS A 153 -24.22 14.48 10.46
N GLU A 154 -25.17 13.94 9.73
CA GLU A 154 -25.05 12.72 8.95
C GLU A 154 -24.09 12.92 7.77
N GLN A 155 -24.17 14.05 7.08
CA GLN A 155 -23.20 14.41 6.03
C GLN A 155 -21.76 14.49 6.55
N LYS A 156 -21.56 15.10 7.73
CA LYS A 156 -20.24 15.14 8.39
C LYS A 156 -19.78 13.74 8.78
N TRP A 157 -20.69 12.91 9.30
CA TRP A 157 -20.37 11.55 9.67
C TRP A 157 -19.97 10.68 8.48
N ILE A 158 -20.63 10.83 7.32
CA ILE A 158 -20.24 10.16 6.07
C ILE A 158 -18.83 10.57 5.65
N GLN A 159 -18.52 11.87 5.70
CA GLN A 159 -17.17 12.36 5.39
C GLN A 159 -16.12 11.80 6.36
N GLN A 160 -16.43 11.76 7.65
CA GLN A 160 -15.57 11.15 8.66
C GLN A 160 -15.39 9.65 8.42
N TYR A 161 -16.45 8.94 8.04
CA TYR A 161 -16.37 7.51 7.72
C TYR A 161 -15.52 7.26 6.47
N ALA A 162 -15.67 8.08 5.43
CA ALA A 162 -14.82 8.01 4.24
C ALA A 162 -13.34 8.23 4.61
N GLY A 163 -13.03 9.25 5.42
CA GLY A 163 -11.67 9.45 5.93
C GLY A 163 -11.18 8.26 6.78
N TYR A 164 -12.01 7.78 7.71
CA TYR A 164 -11.69 6.63 8.55
C TYR A 164 -11.42 5.36 7.72
N SER A 165 -12.12 5.14 6.61
CA SER A 165 -11.89 4.00 5.73
C SER A 165 -10.52 4.01 5.02
N THR A 166 -9.85 5.17 4.96
CA THR A 166 -8.46 5.27 4.49
C THR A 166 -7.43 4.99 5.57
N TRP A 167 -7.85 5.01 6.84
CA TRP A 167 -6.96 4.80 7.97
C TRP A 167 -6.74 3.31 8.20
N ARG A 168 -5.47 2.89 8.19
CA ARG A 168 -5.07 1.48 8.35
C ARG A 168 -5.20 0.97 9.80
N LYS A 169 -5.75 1.77 10.70
CA LYS A 169 -6.01 1.41 12.10
C LYS A 169 -7.48 1.08 12.30
N TRP A 170 -7.76 -0.17 12.63
CA TRP A 170 -9.10 -0.68 12.93
C TRP A 170 -9.51 -0.35 14.37
N LEU A 171 -9.77 0.92 14.66
CA LEU A 171 -10.22 1.36 16.00
C LEU A 171 -11.68 0.99 16.29
N PHE A 172 -12.48 0.93 15.24
CA PHE A 172 -13.92 0.78 15.32
C PHE A 172 -14.37 -0.34 14.39
N ASP A 173 -14.88 -1.42 14.97
CA ASP A 173 -15.59 -2.48 14.24
C ASP A 173 -17.00 -2.00 13.89
N LYS A 174 -17.09 -1.08 12.92
CA LYS A 174 -18.33 -0.40 12.53
C LYS A 174 -18.61 -0.57 11.05
N VAL A 175 -19.89 -0.80 10.75
CA VAL A 175 -20.41 -0.94 9.39
C VAL A 175 -21.48 0.12 9.17
N ILE A 176 -21.51 0.73 7.99
CA ILE A 176 -22.63 1.57 7.56
C ILE A 176 -23.69 0.69 6.92
N LEU A 177 -24.91 0.74 7.43
CA LEU A 177 -26.09 0.22 6.74
C LEU A 177 -26.92 1.38 6.18
N MET A 178 -26.97 1.49 4.85
CA MET A 178 -27.78 2.49 4.18
C MET A 178 -29.15 1.92 3.80
N LEU A 179 -30.15 2.13 4.66
CA LEU A 179 -31.51 1.62 4.46
C LEU A 179 -32.39 2.64 3.71
N GLY A 180 -33.14 2.19 2.71
CA GLY A 180 -34.14 3.00 2.01
C GLY A 180 -34.67 2.29 0.78
N GLU A 181 -35.90 2.62 0.38
CA GLU A 181 -36.45 2.18 -0.90
C GLU A 181 -35.65 2.82 -2.05
N GLY A 182 -35.62 2.15 -3.21
CA GLY A 182 -34.58 2.29 -4.24
C GLY A 182 -34.30 3.69 -4.81
N ASP A 183 -33.18 3.77 -5.52
CA ASP A 183 -32.73 4.86 -6.41
C ASP A 183 -32.51 6.26 -5.79
N ASN A 184 -32.03 6.29 -4.55
CA ASN A 184 -31.76 7.53 -3.82
C ASN A 184 -30.27 7.94 -3.80
N GLY A 185 -29.39 7.35 -4.63
CA GLY A 185 -27.96 7.72 -4.65
C GLY A 185 -27.05 6.99 -3.64
N LYS A 186 -27.57 6.01 -2.88
CA LYS A 186 -26.78 5.20 -1.93
C LYS A 186 -25.64 4.43 -2.60
N SER A 187 -25.95 3.77 -3.73
CA SER A 187 -24.94 3.03 -4.52
C SER A 187 -23.88 3.98 -5.07
N THR A 188 -24.29 5.18 -5.48
CA THR A 188 -23.37 6.22 -5.93
C THR A 188 -22.42 6.67 -4.82
N LEU A 189 -22.91 6.85 -3.58
CA LEU A 189 -22.05 7.17 -2.44
C LEU A 189 -21.02 6.06 -2.17
N LEU A 190 -21.44 4.79 -2.20
CA LEU A 190 -20.52 3.66 -2.05
C LEU A 190 -19.47 3.62 -3.15
N GLU A 191 -19.86 3.88 -4.41
CA GLU A 191 -18.94 3.91 -5.53
C GLU A 191 -17.94 5.07 -5.41
N ILE A 192 -18.39 6.26 -4.97
CA ILE A 192 -17.49 7.39 -4.70
C ILE A 192 -16.45 7.03 -3.64
N ILE A 193 -16.86 6.39 -2.54
CA ILE A 193 -15.92 5.95 -1.49
C ILE A 193 -15.00 4.85 -2.02
N ARG A 194 -15.51 3.92 -2.83
CA ARG A 194 -14.71 2.86 -3.46
C ARG A 194 -13.64 3.42 -4.39
N GLU A 195 -14.01 4.39 -5.23
CA GLU A 195 -13.06 5.07 -6.12
C GLU A 195 -12.09 5.96 -5.33
N LEU A 196 -12.53 6.55 -4.21
CA LEU A 196 -11.66 7.32 -3.30
C LEU A 196 -10.54 6.44 -2.74
N ILE A 197 -10.87 5.26 -2.21
CA ILE A 197 -9.88 4.33 -1.63
C ILE A 197 -9.09 3.65 -2.75
N GLY A 198 -9.71 3.43 -3.92
CA GLY A 198 -9.13 2.77 -5.07
C GLY A 198 -9.46 1.28 -5.11
N LYS A 199 -9.76 0.75 -6.30
CA LYS A 199 -10.27 -0.61 -6.48
C LYS A 199 -9.36 -1.72 -5.95
N ARG A 200 -8.05 -1.51 -5.96
CA ARG A 200 -7.06 -2.46 -5.41
C ARG A 200 -7.10 -2.55 -3.88
N ASN A 201 -7.61 -1.52 -3.23
CA ASN A 201 -7.75 -1.42 -1.78
C ASN A 201 -9.14 -1.87 -1.28
N THR A 202 -10.00 -2.36 -2.18
CA THR A 202 -11.39 -2.77 -1.86
C THR A 202 -11.69 -4.14 -2.45
N THR A 203 -12.32 -5.02 -1.66
CA THR A 203 -12.76 -6.35 -2.10
C THR A 203 -14.18 -6.29 -2.64
#